data_AF-A0A397UTV6-F1
#
_entry.id   AF-A0A397UTV6-F1
#
_cell.length_a   1.000
_cell.length_b   1.000
_cell.length_c   1.000
_cell.angle_alpha   90.00
_cell.angle_beta   90.00
_cell.angle_gamma   90.00
#
_symmetry.space_group_name_H-M   'P 1'
#
loop_
_entity.id
_entity.type
_entity.pdbx_description
1 polymer ?
#
loop_
_entity_poly.entity_id
_entity_poly.type
_entity_poly.pdbx_seq_one_letter_code
_entity_poly.pdbx_strand_id
1 'polypeptide(L)'
;MASIFIEICAVKVKDCDKIRSKIVHEFEGVLSRFGKIETIGILIAPSKNNFTKKSLDRVELSEFNIILTDKQYLRLDLIQFVKSKRIESTQCNKELIRQIELLELNKSSSKFRIINIILLLYISFILTCIYFKL
;
A
#
# COMPACT_ATOMS: atom_id res chain seq x y z
N MET A 1 -14.85 5.23 4.96
CA MET A 1 -14.94 4.43 3.72
C MET A 1 -14.12 5.15 2.66
N ALA A 2 -12.91 4.66 2.36
CA ALA A 2 -12.06 5.28 1.35
C ALA A 2 -12.55 4.88 -0.05
N SER A 3 -13.23 5.80 -0.73
CA SER A 3 -13.59 5.64 -2.13
C SER A 3 -12.35 5.93 -2.96
N ILE A 4 -11.79 4.92 -3.63
CA ILE A 4 -10.67 5.12 -4.55
C ILE A 4 -11.26 5.76 -5.81
N PHE A 5 -11.23 7.10 -5.87
CA PHE A 5 -11.49 7.83 -7.10
C PHE A 5 -10.27 7.66 -8.00
N ILE A 6 -10.44 6.92 -9.10
CA ILE A 6 -9.48 6.94 -10.21
C ILE A 6 -9.83 8.18 -11.01
N GLU A 7 -9.10 9.27 -10.83
CA GLU A 7 -9.48 10.55 -11.43
C GLU A 7 -9.03 10.68 -12.90
N ILE A 8 -7.96 10.00 -13.32
CA ILE A 8 -7.40 10.20 -14.67
C ILE A 8 -6.87 8.89 -15.27
N CYS A 9 -7.39 8.53 -16.45
CA CYS A 9 -6.90 7.43 -17.27
C CYS A 9 -6.17 7.99 -18.50
N ALA A 10 -4.85 7.80 -18.57
CA ALA A 10 -4.12 8.06 -19.81
C ALA A 10 -4.13 6.79 -20.67
N VAL A 11 -4.72 6.86 -21.87
CA VAL A 11 -4.84 5.70 -22.75
C VAL A 11 -3.99 5.90 -24.00
N LYS A 12 -3.13 4.93 -24.32
CA LYS A 12 -2.35 4.92 -25.56
C LYS A 12 -2.62 3.62 -26.31
N VAL A 13 -3.15 3.74 -27.53
CA VAL A 13 -3.32 2.62 -28.46
C VAL A 13 -2.14 2.61 -29.40
N LYS A 14 -1.51 1.45 -29.60
CA LYS A 14 -0.37 1.33 -30.50
C LYS A 14 -0.50 0.13 -31.43
N ASP A 15 -0.76 0.40 -32.70
CA ASP A 15 -0.81 -0.61 -33.76
C ASP A 15 0.60 -0.90 -34.29
N CYS A 16 1.41 -1.62 -33.51
CA CYS A 16 2.73 -2.09 -33.95
C CYS A 16 2.96 -3.55 -33.58
N ASP A 17 3.74 -4.26 -34.40
CA ASP A 17 4.00 -5.70 -34.25
C ASP A 17 4.62 -6.07 -32.90
N LYS A 18 5.47 -5.19 -32.33
CA LYS A 18 6.07 -5.39 -31.01
C LYS A 18 6.20 -4.09 -30.22
N ILE A 19 5.67 -4.10 -29.01
CA ILE A 19 5.83 -3.03 -28.03
C ILE A 19 7.11 -3.29 -27.23
N ARG A 20 8.10 -2.42 -27.44
CA ARG A 20 9.41 -2.46 -26.77
C ARG A 20 9.40 -1.59 -25.50
N SER A 21 10.36 -1.81 -24.62
CA SER A 21 10.56 -1.01 -23.40
C SER A 21 10.66 0.50 -23.66
N LYS A 22 11.16 0.94 -24.83
CA LYS A 22 11.20 2.35 -25.22
C LYS A 22 9.80 2.99 -25.28
N ILE A 23 8.80 2.27 -25.79
CA ILE A 23 7.42 2.78 -25.88
C ILE A 23 6.81 2.94 -24.49
N VAL A 24 7.12 2.00 -23.58
CA VAL A 24 6.74 2.10 -22.17
C VAL A 24 7.41 3.31 -21.52
N HIS A 25 8.71 3.53 -21.77
CA HIS A 25 9.41 4.70 -21.24
C HIS A 25 8.82 6.03 -21.71
N GLU A 26 8.53 6.14 -23.01
CA GLU A 26 7.87 7.32 -23.56
C GLU A 26 6.49 7.53 -22.94
N PHE A 27 5.78 6.43 -22.63
CA PHE A 27 4.49 6.48 -21.97
C PHE A 27 4.59 6.92 -20.50
N GLU A 28 5.58 6.42 -19.76
CA GLU A 28 5.93 6.92 -18.42
C GLU A 28 6.23 8.43 -18.44
N GLY A 29 6.91 8.91 -19.48
CA GLY A 29 7.17 10.34 -19.68
C GLY A 29 5.90 11.18 -19.90
N VAL A 30 4.81 10.57 -20.36
CA VAL A 30 3.49 11.22 -20.40
C VAL A 30 2.82 11.15 -19.03
N LEU A 31 2.89 9.99 -18.36
CA LEU A 31 2.31 9.78 -17.03
C LEU A 31 2.93 10.66 -15.95
N SER A 32 4.19 11.05 -16.10
CA SER A 32 4.90 11.95 -15.16
C SER A 32 4.25 13.32 -14.99
N ARG A 33 3.37 13.72 -15.91
CA ARG A 33 2.59 14.96 -15.83
C ARG A 33 1.36 14.84 -14.92
N PHE A 34 1.06 13.64 -14.44
CA PHE A 34 -0.10 13.34 -13.61
C PHE A 34 0.33 12.74 -12.26
N GLY A 35 -0.61 12.68 -11.31
CA GLY A 35 -0.37 12.08 -9.99
C GLY A 35 -0.08 10.59 -10.10
N LYS A 36 1.07 10.13 -9.58
CA LYS A 36 1.54 8.73 -9.69
C LYS A 36 0.56 7.71 -9.08
N ILE A 37 -0.13 8.11 -8.02
CA ILE A 37 -0.99 7.23 -7.22
C ILE A 37 -2.40 7.14 -7.81
N GLU A 38 -2.93 8.27 -8.27
CA GLU A 38 -4.33 8.43 -8.70
C GLU A 38 -4.53 8.13 -10.19
N THR A 39 -3.44 8.16 -10.97
CA THR A 39 -3.47 7.95 -12.42
C THR A 39 -3.20 6.50 -12.77
N ILE A 40 -4.03 5.95 -13.66
CA ILE A 40 -3.79 4.65 -14.28
C ILE A 40 -3.42 4.87 -15.74
N GLY A 41 -2.24 4.39 -16.14
CA GLY A 41 -1.83 4.33 -17.52
C GLY A 41 -2.32 3.04 -18.16
N ILE A 42 -3.01 3.11 -19.30
CA ILE A 42 -3.45 1.94 -20.04
C ILE A 42 -2.78 1.94 -21.41
N LEU A 43 -1.93 0.94 -21.65
CA LEU A 43 -1.28 0.73 -22.93
C LEU A 43 -1.93 -0.44 -23.65
N ILE A 44 -2.58 -0.16 -24.79
CA ILE A 44 -3.36 -1.11 -25.55
C ILE A 44 -2.60 -1.52 -26.82
N ALA A 45 -2.37 -2.83 -26.96
CA ALA A 45 -1.79 -3.46 -28.14
C ALA A 45 -2.85 -4.20 -28.98
N PRO A 46 -2.53 -4.60 -30.22
CA PRO A 46 -3.37 -5.51 -31.00
C PRO A 46 -3.56 -6.87 -30.33
N SER A 47 -2.53 -7.37 -29.64
CA SER A 47 -2.56 -8.58 -28.80
C SER A 47 -1.61 -8.40 -27.62
N LYS A 48 -1.94 -9.01 -26.46
CA LYS A 48 -1.00 -9.11 -25.32
C LYS A 48 0.35 -9.71 -25.68
N ASN A 49 0.43 -10.57 -26.70
CA ASN A 49 1.69 -11.18 -27.14
C ASN A 49 2.63 -10.18 -27.84
N ASN A 50 2.14 -8.98 -28.19
CA ASN A 50 2.98 -7.94 -28.78
C ASN A 50 3.90 -7.27 -27.74
N PHE A 51 3.66 -7.43 -26.44
CA PHE A 51 4.55 -6.90 -25.41
C PHE A 51 5.80 -7.78 -25.29
N THR A 52 6.97 -7.16 -25.47
CA THR A 52 8.25 -7.83 -25.25
C THR A 52 8.49 -8.08 -23.76
N LYS A 53 9.32 -9.09 -23.42
CA LYS A 53 9.75 -9.30 -22.02
C LYS A 53 10.30 -8.03 -21.38
N LYS A 54 11.17 -7.31 -22.09
CA LYS A 54 11.74 -6.03 -21.63
C LYS A 54 10.69 -4.94 -21.35
N SER A 55 9.54 -4.94 -22.04
CA SER A 55 8.46 -4.00 -21.70
C SER A 55 7.65 -4.44 -20.48
N LEU A 56 7.50 -5.76 -20.26
CA LEU A 56 6.87 -6.28 -19.05
C LEU A 56 7.72 -5.96 -17.83
N ASP A 57 9.02 -6.32 -17.88
CA ASP A 57 9.99 -6.05 -16.80
C ASP A 57 10.03 -4.55 -16.46
N ARG A 58 9.90 -3.68 -17.46
CA ARG A 58 9.89 -2.23 -17.24
C ARG A 58 8.62 -1.75 -16.53
N VAL A 59 7.46 -2.28 -16.90
CA VAL A 59 6.19 -1.92 -16.23
C VAL A 59 6.20 -2.40 -14.79
N GLU A 60 6.75 -3.58 -14.51
CA GLU A 60 6.87 -4.13 -13.15
C GLU A 60 7.76 -3.27 -12.25
N LEU A 61 8.81 -2.66 -12.80
CA LEU A 61 9.71 -1.74 -12.10
C LEU A 61 9.22 -0.28 -12.12
N SER A 62 8.08 0.00 -12.76
CA SER A 62 7.59 1.37 -12.91
C SER A 62 6.98 1.88 -11.61
N GLU A 63 7.23 3.15 -11.29
CA GLU A 63 6.56 3.83 -10.17
C GLU A 63 5.10 4.20 -10.49
N PHE A 64 4.68 4.02 -11.74
CA PHE A 64 3.33 4.33 -12.21
C PHE A 64 2.46 3.09 -12.28
N ASN A 65 1.16 3.24 -12.01
CA ASN A 65 0.19 2.17 -12.20
C ASN A 65 -0.10 1.99 -13.70
N ILE A 66 0.61 1.07 -14.37
CA ILE A 66 0.44 0.81 -15.81
C ILE A 66 -0.21 -0.56 -16.05
N ILE A 67 -1.27 -0.58 -16.85
CA ILE A 67 -1.94 -1.78 -17.33
C ILE A 67 -1.55 -2.01 -18.79
N LEU A 68 -0.99 -3.18 -19.06
CA LEU A 68 -0.69 -3.66 -20.41
C LEU A 68 -1.79 -4.61 -20.85
N THR A 69 -2.52 -4.25 -21.90
CA THR A 69 -3.70 -5.02 -22.36
C THR A 69 -3.81 -5.00 -23.87
N ASP A 70 -4.74 -5.81 -24.39
CA ASP A 70 -5.29 -5.64 -25.73
C ASP A 70 -6.78 -5.27 -25.66
N LYS A 71 -7.41 -5.09 -26.81
CA LYS A 71 -8.82 -4.72 -26.92
C LYS A 71 -9.77 -5.78 -26.37
N GLN A 72 -9.39 -7.06 -26.43
CA GLN A 72 -10.25 -8.17 -26.02
C GLN A 72 -10.27 -8.31 -24.49
N TYR A 73 -9.12 -8.11 -23.84
CA TYR A 73 -8.97 -8.31 -22.40
C TYR A 73 -9.08 -7.04 -21.56
N LEU A 74 -9.21 -5.85 -22.17
CA LEU A 74 -9.26 -4.56 -21.47
C LEU A 74 -10.22 -4.55 -20.27
N ARG A 75 -11.45 -5.05 -20.46
CA ARG A 75 -12.45 -5.07 -19.38
C ARG A 75 -12.05 -6.00 -18.23
N LEU A 76 -11.53 -7.18 -18.56
CA LEU A 76 -11.11 -8.16 -17.56
C LEU A 76 -9.90 -7.66 -16.77
N ASP A 77 -8.93 -7.07 -17.46
CA ASP A 77 -7.71 -6.53 -16.87
C ASP A 77 -8.01 -5.34 -15.95
N LEU A 78 -8.94 -4.46 -16.34
CA LEU A 78 -9.41 -3.38 -15.48
C LEU A 78 -10.11 -3.89 -14.22
N ILE A 79 -10.99 -4.90 -14.35
CA ILE A 79 -11.64 -5.51 -13.19
C ILE A 79 -10.60 -6.16 -12.26
N GLN A 80 -9.62 -6.86 -12.81
CA GLN A 80 -8.55 -7.49 -12.05
C GLN A 80 -7.69 -6.45 -11.33
N PHE A 81 -7.34 -5.36 -11.99
CA PHE A 81 -6.58 -4.26 -11.40
C PHE A 81 -7.32 -3.60 -10.23
N VAL A 82 -8.62 -3.31 -10.40
CA VAL A 82 -9.44 -2.76 -9.31
C VAL A 82 -9.54 -3.73 -8.14
N LYS A 83 -9.67 -5.04 -8.42
CA LYS A 83 -9.68 -6.07 -7.37
C LYS A 83 -8.34 -6.15 -6.63
N SER A 84 -7.21 -6.15 -7.31
CA SER A 84 -5.89 -6.23 -6.67
C SER A 84 -5.62 -5.02 -5.78
N LYS A 85 -5.95 -3.80 -6.23
CA LYS A 85 -5.81 -2.57 -5.42
C LYS A 85 -6.69 -2.55 -4.18
N ARG A 86 -7.89 -3.14 -4.23
CA ARG A 86 -8.73 -3.31 -3.03
C ARG A 86 -8.12 -4.30 -2.03
N ILE A 87 -7.49 -5.37 -2.52
CA ILE A 87 -6.84 -6.36 -1.66
C ILE A 87 -5.61 -5.75 -0.98
N GLU A 88 -4.74 -5.05 -1.74
CA GLU A 88 -3.56 -4.36 -1.21
C GLU A 88 -3.93 -3.36 -0.11
N SER A 89 -4.94 -2.51 -0.33
CA SER A 89 -5.38 -1.54 0.67
C SER A 89 -5.96 -2.20 1.92
N THR A 90 -6.69 -3.31 1.76
CA THR A 90 -7.23 -4.07 2.89
C THR A 90 -6.12 -4.75 3.70
N GLN A 91 -5.11 -5.29 3.03
CA GLN A 91 -3.97 -5.93 3.68
C GLN A 91 -3.10 -4.91 4.43
N CYS A 92 -2.83 -3.75 3.82
CA CYS A 92 -2.12 -2.64 4.45
C CYS A 92 -2.86 -2.17 5.72
N ASN A 93 -4.18 -2.00 5.65
CA ASN A 93 -4.98 -1.62 6.82
C ASN A 93 -4.92 -2.64 7.95
N LYS A 94 -4.95 -3.95 7.65
CA LYS A 94 -4.84 -4.99 8.67
C LYS A 94 -3.48 -4.97 9.37
N GLU A 95 -2.40 -4.77 8.62
CA GLU A 95 -1.06 -4.67 9.20
C GLU A 95 -0.90 -3.41 10.06
N LEU A 96 -1.47 -2.28 9.62
CA LEU A 96 -1.46 -1.04 10.40
C LEU A 96 -2.21 -1.19 11.73
N ILE A 97 -3.40 -1.81 11.70
CA ILE A 97 -4.19 -2.12 12.91
C ILE A 97 -3.39 -3.00 13.86
N ARG A 98 -2.75 -4.05 13.34
CA ARG A 98 -1.90 -4.95 14.13
C ARG A 98 -0.74 -4.18 14.80
N GLN A 99 -0.10 -3.25 14.10
CA GLN A 99 0.97 -2.43 14.69
C GLN A 99 0.45 -1.48 15.78
N ILE A 100 -0.75 -0.91 15.60
CA ILE A 100 -1.40 -0.05 16.62
C ILE A 100 -1.73 -0.86 17.88
N GLU A 101 -2.30 -2.06 17.73
CA GLU A 101 -2.62 -2.95 18.86
C GLU A 101 -1.36 -3.33 19.67
N LEU A 102 -0.25 -3.61 18.99
CA LEU A 102 1.03 -3.92 19.64
C LEU A 102 1.59 -2.71 20.41
N LEU A 103 1.41 -1.49 19.88
CA LEU A 103 1.82 -0.26 20.57
C LEU A 103 0.98 0.01 21.82
N GLU A 104 -0.34 -0.22 21.76
CA GLU A 104 -1.23 -0.03 22.90
C GLU A 104 -0.95 -1.03 24.04
N LEU A 105 -0.69 -2.29 23.71
CA LEU A 105 -0.30 -3.30 24.69
C LEU A 105 1.02 -2.94 25.40
N ASN A 106 2.02 -2.47 24.65
CA ASN A 106 3.28 -2.03 25.23
C ASN A 106 3.12 -0.80 26.13
N LYS A 107 2.24 0.14 25.76
CA LYS A 107 1.96 1.34 26.56
C LYS A 107 1.19 1.05 27.84
N SER A 108 0.28 0.06 27.83
CA SER A 108 -0.44 -0.41 29.01
C SER A 108 0.48 -1.10 30.01
N SER A 109 1.38 -1.96 29.51
CA SER A 109 2.35 -2.70 30.33
C SER A 109 3.28 -1.78 31.14
N SER A 110 3.74 -0.65 30.57
CA SER A 110 4.64 0.26 31.31
C SER A 110 3.95 1.01 32.45
N LYS A 111 2.70 1.44 32.26
CA LYS A 111 1.92 2.14 33.29
C LYS A 111 1.60 1.23 34.48
N PHE A 112 1.23 -0.02 34.21
CA PHE A 112 0.98 -1.01 35.26
C PHE A 112 2.21 -1.27 36.14
N ARG A 113 3.41 -1.33 35.54
CA ARG A 113 4.66 -1.50 36.29
C ARG A 113 4.94 -0.34 37.24
N ILE A 114 4.72 0.90 36.81
CA ILE A 114 4.96 2.09 37.65
C ILE A 114 3.95 2.15 38.81
N ILE A 115 2.66 1.88 38.55
CA ILE A 115 1.63 1.88 39.59
C ILE A 115 1.93 0.83 40.67
N ASN A 116 2.33 -0.39 40.26
CA ASN A 116 2.68 -1.43 41.22
C ASN A 116 3.89 -1.07 42.10
N ILE A 117 4.91 -0.41 41.54
CA ILE A 117 6.08 0.03 42.32
C ILE A 117 5.69 1.09 43.35
N ILE A 118 4.88 2.08 42.97
CA ILE A 118 4.41 3.13 43.89
C ILE A 118 3.60 2.53 45.04
N LEU A 119 2.71 1.58 44.73
CA LEU A 119 1.88 0.91 45.74
C LEU A 119 2.73 0.12 46.75
N LEU A 120 3.76 -0.60 46.27
CA LEU A 120 4.69 -1.34 47.12
C LEU A 120 5.47 -0.42 48.06
N LEU A 121 5.96 0.73 47.55
CA LEU A 121 6.64 1.73 48.36
C LEU A 121 5.72 2.31 49.44
N TYR A 122 4.47 2.63 49.09
CA TYR A 122 3.49 3.16 50.04
C TYR A 122 3.17 2.18 51.18
N ILE A 123 2.99 0.89 50.86
CA ILE A 123 2.78 -0.16 51.88
C ILE A 123 4.00 -0.26 52.79
N SER A 124 5.22 -0.26 52.24
CA SER A 124 6.45 -0.32 53.05
C SER A 124 6.57 0.86 54.01
N PHE A 125 6.15 2.06 53.61
CA PHE A 125 6.15 3.26 54.43
C PHE A 125 5.14 3.19 55.59
N ILE A 126 3.92 2.68 55.34
CA ILE A 126 2.94 2.48 56.42
C ILE A 126 3.45 1.48 57.46
N LEU A 127 4.07 0.37 57.01
CA LEU A 127 4.65 -0.63 57.91
C LEU A 127 5.74 -0.06 58.82
N THR A 128 6.65 0.77 58.28
CA THR A 128 7.67 1.43 59.10
C THR A 128 7.08 2.43 60.08
N CYS A 129 6.05 3.20 59.68
CA CYS A 129 5.36 4.12 60.60
C CYS A 129 4.66 3.39 61.76
N ILE A 130 4.05 2.23 61.51
CA ILE A 130 3.41 1.42 62.55
C ILE A 130 4.48 0.85 63.50
N TYR A 131 5.56 0.29 62.94
CA TYR A 131 6.63 -0.33 63.72
C TYR A 131 7.36 0.68 64.62
N PHE A 132 7.53 1.92 64.17
CA PHE A 132 8.20 2.97 64.96
C PHE A 132 7.30 3.62 66.03
N LYS A 133 5.98 3.40 65.94
CA LYS A 133 4.98 3.95 66.88
C LYS A 133 4.55 2.95 67.95
N LEU A 134 5.03 1.70 67.87
CA LEU A 134 4.95 0.66 68.89
C LEU A 134 6.23 0.67 69.73
#